data_AF-A0A369N319-F1
#
_entry.id   AF-A0A369N319-F1
#
_cell.length_a   1.000
_cell.length_b   1.000
_cell.length_c   1.000
_cell.angle_alpha   90.00
_cell.angle_beta   90.00
_cell.angle_gamma   90.00
#
_symmetry.space_group_name_H-M   'P 1'
#
loop_
_entity.id
_entity.type
_entity.pdbx_description
1 polymer ?
#
loop_
_entity_poly.entity_id
_entity_poly.type
_entity_poly.pdbx_seq_one_letter_code
_entity_poly.pdbx_strand_id
1 'polypeptide(L)'
;MSKGMEGGVSRRSFLKGAGVAAAAVAGSAALAGCASGSTGAASGDWLPKSWDYECDLLVIGYGGAGMWASLIGADECGQEVIVLEKAPVEGGGNSRINNGEWTIVEESDKERFKKYIKAFTHGKTPEPMIDAWVNECVRNTEYADKYGMTYEVSEVALAGAIPEYYFLDDNAYEGSCKLSSVDGFGMLSFRELDAQREKLGVQVLFDCHDERLIQNPETKEIVGAYTMIGSEEKTVKARKGVIMTTGGFEFNEDLKNAYLKCYPFKFEGWQFNTGDGIKMVEDVGAKLWHMDMAISMYSMWTRDPENDFSILYFMPANSYFNVNRLGKRYVNENNMGSPHNGWHTLLSFDDSIDDFDRIPSWGIFDQTCFDAGKLSTSQGDFFECGNFASDLPDEIRAWNGWSQDNKAELDKGWILKGDTIEELGKKIKEFDHWMDVDALKATFDEYQAFCEAKKDARFDRSEKTLEKLDDGPYYAISIYPGSCSTLGGPMKNEHGQVLDPAENPIPRLYAAGCFGNFQSHSYGITGGNNAENQVWGRISARHAAGLEPWDAK
;
A
#
# COMPACT_ATOMS: atom_id res chain seq x y z
N MET A 1 35.27 -60.99 3.51
CA MET A 1 34.71 -61.32 2.19
C MET A 1 33.46 -60.46 1.99
N SER A 2 33.37 -59.81 0.81
CA SER A 2 32.25 -59.08 0.15
C SER A 2 31.37 -58.07 0.94
N LYS A 3 31.45 -56.76 0.62
CA LYS A 3 30.60 -55.93 -0.31
C LYS A 3 29.17 -55.67 0.23
N GLY A 4 28.58 -54.46 0.23
CA GLY A 4 28.92 -53.08 -0.23
C GLY A 4 28.27 -52.03 0.72
N MET A 5 28.70 -50.74 0.78
CA MET A 5 28.34 -49.60 -0.09
C MET A 5 26.81 -49.40 -0.20
N GLU A 6 26.16 -48.28 0.12
CA GLU A 6 26.43 -46.82 0.19
C GLU A 6 25.45 -46.20 1.23
N GLY A 7 25.53 -44.97 1.76
CA GLY A 7 26.33 -43.78 1.49
C GLY A 7 25.55 -42.55 2.00
N GLY A 8 26.11 -41.81 2.96
CA GLY A 8 25.55 -40.56 3.49
C GLY A 8 26.64 -39.79 4.23
N VAL A 9 27.33 -38.89 3.53
CA VAL A 9 28.40 -38.05 4.09
C VAL A 9 27.86 -36.63 4.27
N SER A 10 27.87 -36.16 5.52
CA SER A 10 27.55 -34.77 5.89
C SER A 10 28.80 -33.88 5.87
N ARG A 11 28.57 -32.59 5.62
CA ARG A 11 29.52 -31.50 5.28
C ARG A 11 30.50 -31.09 6.39
N ARG A 12 31.23 -32.01 7.01
CA ARG A 12 32.23 -31.66 8.04
C ARG A 12 33.57 -32.34 7.81
N SER A 13 34.29 -31.92 6.75
CA SER A 13 35.72 -32.22 6.54
C SER A 13 36.35 -31.31 5.48
N PHE A 14 36.64 -30.05 5.81
CA PHE A 14 37.64 -29.30 5.04
C PHE A 14 38.30 -28.18 5.85
N LEU A 15 38.93 -28.49 6.97
CA LEU A 15 39.90 -27.59 7.59
C LEU A 15 40.95 -28.40 8.37
N LYS A 16 41.99 -28.86 7.68
CA LYS A 16 43.31 -29.14 8.28
C LYS A 16 44.42 -28.86 7.27
N GLY A 17 45.24 -27.87 7.60
CA GLY A 17 46.67 -27.89 7.32
C GLY A 17 47.16 -26.94 6.22
N ALA A 18 47.63 -25.76 6.62
CA ALA A 18 49.06 -25.44 6.70
C ALA A 18 49.22 -24.00 7.22
N GLY A 19 50.27 -23.77 8.02
CA GLY A 19 50.45 -22.55 8.80
C GLY A 19 51.39 -21.52 8.16
N VAL A 20 51.15 -20.27 8.56
CA VAL A 20 52.09 -19.22 9.03
C VAL A 20 53.34 -18.90 8.19
N ALA A 21 53.38 -17.67 7.65
CA ALA A 21 54.45 -16.68 7.93
C ALA A 21 54.11 -15.30 7.34
N ALA A 22 54.36 -14.26 8.14
CA ALA A 22 54.12 -12.85 7.87
C ALA A 22 55.24 -12.20 7.03
N ALA A 23 54.90 -11.17 6.23
CA ALA A 23 55.40 -9.79 6.41
C ALA A 23 55.16 -8.91 5.17
N ALA A 24 54.86 -7.65 5.47
CA ALA A 24 54.52 -6.51 4.64
C ALA A 24 55.39 -6.24 3.38
N VAL A 25 54.76 -5.54 2.43
CA VAL A 25 55.23 -4.43 1.56
C VAL A 25 54.73 -4.58 0.12
N ALA A 26 54.23 -3.45 -0.42
CA ALA A 26 53.86 -3.15 -1.81
C ALA A 26 52.42 -3.48 -2.25
N GLY A 27 51.58 -2.45 -2.25
CA GLY A 27 50.23 -2.48 -2.82
C GLY A 27 49.74 -1.14 -3.36
N SER A 28 50.65 -0.22 -3.73
CA SER A 28 50.32 1.01 -4.48
C SER A 28 50.09 0.75 -5.98
N ALA A 29 49.45 -0.39 -6.32
CA ALA A 29 49.21 -0.82 -7.70
C ALA A 29 47.77 -1.33 -7.95
N ALA A 30 46.82 -1.06 -7.04
CA ALA A 30 45.42 -1.45 -7.21
C ALA A 30 44.47 -0.27 -7.49
N LEU A 31 44.99 0.95 -7.71
CA LEU A 31 44.19 2.16 -7.98
C LEU A 31 44.30 2.68 -9.43
N ALA A 32 44.81 1.87 -10.37
CA ALA A 32 44.97 2.25 -11.77
C ALA A 32 44.32 1.25 -12.76
N GLY A 33 43.24 0.59 -12.35
CA GLY A 33 42.63 -0.52 -13.09
C GLY A 33 41.20 -0.32 -13.59
N CYS A 34 40.55 0.83 -13.38
CA CYS A 34 39.18 1.08 -13.85
C CYS A 34 39.05 2.47 -14.51
N ALA A 35 39.92 2.75 -15.48
CA ALA A 35 39.82 3.95 -16.31
C ALA A 35 40.28 3.65 -17.74
N SER A 36 39.57 2.75 -18.41
CA SER A 36 39.58 2.64 -19.88
C SER A 36 38.56 1.59 -20.32
N GLY A 37 37.34 2.01 -20.67
CA GLY A 37 36.35 1.10 -21.22
C GLY A 37 34.89 1.53 -21.18
N SER A 38 34.55 2.81 -21.27
CA SER A 38 33.17 3.21 -21.58
C SER A 38 33.11 4.54 -22.35
N THR A 39 33.84 4.61 -23.46
CA THR A 39 33.50 5.55 -24.54
C THR A 39 32.92 4.72 -25.66
N GLY A 40 31.58 4.64 -25.72
CA GLY A 40 30.85 4.01 -26.83
C GLY A 40 29.85 2.92 -26.43
N ALA A 41 28.70 3.32 -25.92
CA ALA A 41 27.44 2.56 -25.96
C ALA A 41 26.31 3.62 -25.99
N ALA A 42 25.41 3.69 -26.96
CA ALA A 42 25.20 2.92 -28.18
C ALA A 42 24.58 3.86 -29.22
N SER A 43 25.19 3.97 -30.39
CA SER A 43 24.54 4.52 -31.60
C SER A 43 23.74 3.43 -32.34
N GLY A 44 23.12 2.52 -31.59
CA GLY A 44 22.20 1.52 -32.14
C GLY A 44 20.81 2.13 -32.34
N ASP A 45 19.97 1.47 -33.14
CA ASP A 45 18.53 1.77 -33.22
C ASP A 45 17.91 1.51 -31.83
N TRP A 46 17.81 2.55 -31.01
CA TRP A 46 17.15 2.51 -29.69
C TRP A 46 15.63 2.66 -29.80
N LEU A 47 15.16 3.22 -30.92
CA LEU A 47 13.75 3.28 -31.28
C LEU A 47 13.30 1.95 -31.90
N PRO A 48 12.06 1.53 -31.65
CA PRO A 48 11.48 0.40 -32.38
C PRO A 48 11.33 0.75 -33.88
N LYS A 49 11.35 -0.28 -34.72
CA LYS A 49 11.26 -0.13 -36.19
C LYS A 49 9.87 0.28 -36.67
N SER A 50 8.85 -0.01 -35.89
CA SER A 50 7.45 0.31 -36.12
C SER A 50 6.75 0.46 -34.77
N TRP A 51 5.60 1.13 -34.77
CA TRP A 51 4.73 1.29 -33.61
C TRP A 51 3.44 0.50 -33.84
N ASP A 52 3.05 -0.33 -32.87
CA ASP A 52 1.77 -1.04 -32.91
C ASP A 52 0.62 -0.11 -32.52
N TYR A 53 0.88 0.80 -31.58
CA TYR A 53 -0.04 1.81 -31.09
C TYR A 53 0.65 3.17 -31.03
N GLU A 54 -0.10 4.24 -31.27
CA GLU A 54 0.39 5.60 -31.09
C GLU A 54 -0.67 6.46 -30.41
N CYS A 55 -0.23 7.29 -29.47
CA CYS A 55 -1.04 8.27 -28.78
C CYS A 55 -0.19 9.50 -28.43
N ASP A 56 -0.84 10.56 -27.95
CA ASP A 56 -0.13 11.73 -27.42
C ASP A 56 0.30 11.47 -25.97
N LEU A 57 -0.62 10.93 -25.16
CA LEU A 57 -0.38 10.58 -23.77
C LEU A 57 -0.58 9.09 -23.56
N LEU A 58 0.46 8.42 -23.06
CA LEU A 58 0.38 7.04 -22.62
C LEU A 58 0.21 7.01 -21.10
N VAL A 59 -0.84 6.37 -20.61
CA VAL A 59 -1.07 6.13 -19.19
C VAL A 59 -0.80 4.65 -18.89
N ILE A 60 0.02 4.35 -17.89
CA ILE A 60 0.35 2.96 -17.51
C ILE A 60 -0.22 2.70 -16.10
N GLY A 61 -1.23 1.85 -16.03
CA GLY A 61 -2.02 1.53 -14.84
C GLY A 61 -3.38 2.22 -14.84
N TYR A 62 -4.47 1.45 -14.82
CA TYR A 62 -5.85 1.93 -14.92
C TYR A 62 -6.57 1.96 -13.56
N GLY A 63 -5.85 2.45 -12.53
CA GLY A 63 -6.45 2.83 -11.24
C GLY A 63 -7.07 4.23 -11.26
N GLY A 64 -7.37 4.79 -10.08
CA GLY A 64 -7.97 6.12 -9.96
C GLY A 64 -7.12 7.23 -10.56
N ALA A 65 -5.79 7.21 -10.34
CA ALA A 65 -4.90 8.21 -10.94
C ALA A 65 -4.87 8.11 -12.47
N GLY A 66 -4.86 6.88 -13.00
CA GLY A 66 -4.89 6.63 -14.45
C GLY A 66 -6.21 7.09 -15.07
N MET A 67 -7.33 6.86 -14.40
CA MET A 67 -8.65 7.38 -14.79
C MET A 67 -8.64 8.91 -14.88
N TRP A 68 -8.18 9.61 -13.85
CA TRP A 68 -8.13 11.08 -13.86
C TRP A 68 -7.18 11.63 -14.90
N ALA A 69 -5.98 11.06 -15.05
CA ALA A 69 -5.03 11.47 -16.09
C ALA A 69 -5.64 11.30 -17.49
N SER A 70 -6.35 10.19 -17.70
CA SER A 70 -7.01 9.88 -18.97
C SER A 70 -8.15 10.83 -19.31
N LEU A 71 -9.04 11.09 -18.34
CA LEU A 71 -10.15 12.02 -18.51
C LEU A 71 -9.65 13.42 -18.83
N ILE A 72 -8.69 13.95 -18.07
CA ILE A 72 -8.17 15.30 -18.31
C ILE A 72 -7.41 15.37 -19.64
N GLY A 73 -6.60 14.35 -19.95
CA GLY A 73 -5.87 14.27 -21.20
C GLY A 73 -6.80 14.34 -22.42
N ALA A 74 -7.89 13.57 -22.40
CA ALA A 74 -8.84 13.53 -23.51
C ALA A 74 -9.80 14.74 -23.54
N ASP A 75 -10.41 15.09 -22.41
CA ASP A 75 -11.48 16.10 -22.35
C ASP A 75 -10.94 17.54 -22.30
N GLU A 76 -10.10 17.87 -21.33
CA GLU A 76 -9.60 19.25 -21.17
C GLU A 76 -8.49 19.57 -22.15
N CYS A 77 -7.61 18.59 -22.40
CA CYS A 77 -6.43 18.80 -23.21
C CYS A 77 -6.61 18.37 -24.67
N GLY A 78 -7.68 17.64 -25.01
CA GLY A 78 -7.96 17.21 -26.39
C GLY A 78 -6.87 16.32 -26.99
N GLN A 79 -6.23 15.48 -26.16
CA GLN A 79 -5.14 14.59 -26.57
C GLN A 79 -5.64 13.18 -26.89
N GLU A 80 -4.93 12.47 -27.79
CA GLU A 80 -5.10 11.03 -27.95
C GLU A 80 -4.49 10.31 -26.74
N VAL A 81 -5.31 9.54 -26.01
CA VAL A 81 -4.88 8.82 -24.81
C VAL A 81 -5.08 7.32 -24.98
N ILE A 82 -4.03 6.55 -24.65
CA ILE A 82 -4.11 5.10 -24.49
C ILE A 82 -3.72 4.75 -23.05
N VAL A 83 -4.47 3.83 -22.45
CA VAL A 83 -4.20 3.29 -21.12
C VAL A 83 -3.78 1.82 -21.23
N LEU A 84 -2.72 1.44 -20.52
CA LEU A 84 -2.33 0.05 -20.32
C LEU A 84 -2.76 -0.42 -18.93
N GLU A 85 -3.44 -1.56 -18.84
CA GLU A 85 -3.90 -2.17 -17.60
C GLU A 85 -3.45 -3.63 -17.52
N LYS A 86 -2.89 -3.99 -16.36
CA LYS A 86 -2.35 -5.33 -16.11
C LYS A 86 -3.41 -6.36 -15.84
N ALA A 87 -4.49 -5.98 -15.16
CA ALA A 87 -5.60 -6.88 -14.94
C ALA A 87 -6.19 -7.37 -16.28
N PRO A 88 -6.67 -8.62 -16.35
CA PRO A 88 -6.96 -9.28 -17.62
C PRO A 88 -8.23 -8.78 -18.31
N VAL A 89 -9.22 -8.31 -17.54
CA VAL A 89 -10.57 -8.00 -18.06
C VAL A 89 -11.15 -6.69 -17.55
N GLU A 90 -10.63 -6.15 -16.46
CA GLU A 90 -11.22 -4.98 -15.81
C GLU A 90 -10.20 -4.22 -14.97
N GLY A 91 -10.37 -2.89 -14.85
CA GLY A 91 -9.46 -2.02 -14.11
C GLY A 91 -10.06 -1.44 -12.84
N GLY A 92 -9.37 -0.44 -12.29
CA GLY A 92 -9.79 0.33 -11.12
C GLY A 92 -8.86 0.24 -9.94
N GLY A 93 -8.05 -0.82 -9.86
CA GLY A 93 -7.07 -0.95 -8.79
C GLY A 93 -7.70 -0.90 -7.40
N ASN A 94 -6.90 -0.51 -6.41
CA ASN A 94 -7.40 -0.16 -5.08
C ASN A 94 -8.38 1.02 -5.09
N SER A 95 -8.43 1.82 -6.17
CA SER A 95 -9.32 2.98 -6.27
C SER A 95 -10.80 2.61 -6.46
N ARG A 96 -11.07 1.42 -7.00
CA ARG A 96 -12.42 0.86 -7.13
C ARG A 96 -12.90 0.20 -5.84
N ILE A 97 -12.01 -0.50 -5.14
CA ILE A 97 -12.34 -1.35 -3.99
C ILE A 97 -12.01 -0.70 -2.64
N ASN A 98 -12.27 0.60 -2.51
CA ASN A 98 -12.14 1.37 -1.27
C ASN A 98 -13.46 2.07 -0.90
N ASN A 99 -13.49 2.77 0.24
CA ASN A 99 -14.67 3.45 0.80
C ASN A 99 -15.25 4.62 -0.03
N GLY A 100 -14.61 5.05 -1.10
CA GLY A 100 -15.07 6.18 -1.94
C GLY A 100 -14.81 7.57 -1.35
N GLU A 101 -14.17 7.67 -0.18
CA GLU A 101 -13.85 8.95 0.45
C GLU A 101 -12.65 9.63 -0.25
N TRP A 102 -12.81 10.89 -0.61
CA TRP A 102 -11.75 11.76 -1.10
C TRP A 102 -11.79 13.12 -0.39
N THR A 103 -10.61 13.72 -0.23
CA THR A 103 -10.46 14.97 0.54
C THR A 103 -11.07 16.16 -0.19
N ILE A 104 -11.82 16.97 0.56
CA ILE A 104 -12.34 18.27 0.15
C ILE A 104 -11.65 19.34 1.00
N VAL A 105 -10.93 20.24 0.35
CA VAL A 105 -10.36 21.44 1.00
C VAL A 105 -11.09 22.65 0.43
N GLU A 106 -11.55 23.55 1.30
CA GLU A 106 -12.18 24.79 0.85
C GLU A 106 -11.11 25.85 0.53
N GLU A 107 -11.40 26.76 -0.41
CA GLU A 107 -10.45 27.84 -0.79
C GLU A 107 -10.02 28.68 0.42
N SER A 108 -10.93 28.91 1.38
CA SER A 108 -10.64 29.63 2.63
C SER A 108 -9.66 28.91 3.56
N ASP A 109 -9.48 27.60 3.39
CA ASP A 109 -8.68 26.75 4.28
C ASP A 109 -7.30 26.39 3.76
N LYS A 110 -6.96 26.81 2.53
CA LYS A 110 -5.68 26.44 1.88
C LYS A 110 -4.47 26.65 2.76
N GLU A 111 -4.31 27.86 3.31
CA GLU A 111 -3.15 28.18 4.12
C GLU A 111 -3.10 27.42 5.45
N ARG A 112 -4.28 27.06 5.99
CA ARG A 112 -4.37 26.20 7.18
C ARG A 112 -3.99 24.76 6.83
N PHE A 113 -4.47 24.24 5.71
CA PHE A 113 -4.19 22.89 5.25
C PHE A 113 -2.73 22.69 4.79
N LYS A 114 -2.11 23.70 4.16
CA LYS A 114 -0.67 23.68 3.84
C LYS A 114 0.19 23.56 5.11
N LYS A 115 -0.16 24.32 6.15
CA LYS A 115 0.51 24.22 7.46
C LYS A 115 0.30 22.84 8.08
N TYR A 116 -0.90 22.29 7.96
CA TYR A 116 -1.20 20.93 8.39
C TYR A 116 -0.27 19.90 7.72
N ILE A 117 -0.17 19.95 6.37
CA ILE A 117 0.71 19.04 5.63
C ILE A 117 2.16 19.18 6.09
N LYS A 118 2.65 20.41 6.25
CA LYS A 118 4.01 20.66 6.76
C LYS A 118 4.22 20.11 8.17
N ALA A 119 3.20 20.19 9.03
CA ALA A 119 3.26 19.70 10.40
C ALA A 119 3.38 18.17 10.47
N PHE A 120 2.45 17.42 9.84
CA PHE A 120 2.48 15.95 9.93
C PHE A 120 3.65 15.32 9.15
N THR A 121 4.11 15.98 8.08
CA THR A 121 5.29 15.54 7.31
C THR A 121 6.62 15.93 7.98
N HIS A 122 6.58 16.70 9.08
CA HIS A 122 7.75 17.29 9.74
C HIS A 122 8.65 18.08 8.77
N GLY A 123 8.03 18.77 7.80
CA GLY A 123 8.74 19.56 6.78
C GLY A 123 9.57 18.75 5.79
N LYS A 124 9.40 17.42 5.72
CA LYS A 124 10.14 16.56 4.78
C LYS A 124 9.57 16.60 3.36
N THR A 125 8.30 16.97 3.21
CA THR A 125 7.67 17.17 1.91
C THR A 125 7.96 18.59 1.40
N PRO A 126 8.49 18.76 0.17
CA PRO A 126 8.84 20.07 -0.37
C PRO A 126 7.65 21.04 -0.46
N GLU A 127 7.86 22.32 -0.12
CA GLU A 127 6.79 23.34 -0.17
C GLU A 127 6.11 23.48 -1.55
N PRO A 128 6.84 23.47 -2.69
CA PRO A 128 6.19 23.52 -4.02
C PRO A 128 5.23 22.35 -4.27
N MET A 129 5.53 21.15 -3.74
CA MET A 129 4.65 19.99 -3.84
C MET A 129 3.37 20.20 -3.03
N ILE A 130 3.50 20.72 -1.81
CA ILE A 130 2.36 21.04 -0.94
C ILE A 130 1.47 22.10 -1.60
N ASP A 131 2.07 23.15 -2.14
CA ASP A 131 1.35 24.23 -2.83
C ASP A 131 0.59 23.72 -4.05
N ALA A 132 1.24 22.97 -4.93
CA ALA A 132 0.59 22.39 -6.11
C ALA A 132 -0.56 21.46 -5.71
N TRP A 133 -0.34 20.62 -4.71
CA TRP A 133 -1.36 19.68 -4.25
C TRP A 133 -2.60 20.39 -3.71
N VAL A 134 -2.42 21.33 -2.78
CA VAL A 134 -3.54 22.04 -2.15
C VAL A 134 -4.28 22.91 -3.16
N ASN A 135 -3.55 23.59 -4.05
CA ASN A 135 -4.17 24.43 -5.08
C ASN A 135 -5.02 23.64 -6.07
N GLU A 136 -4.68 22.38 -6.35
CA GLU A 136 -5.48 21.53 -7.22
C GLU A 136 -6.57 20.78 -6.43
N CYS A 137 -6.35 20.45 -5.15
CA CYS A 137 -7.29 19.72 -4.30
C CYS A 137 -8.57 20.54 -4.02
N VAL A 138 -8.48 21.87 -3.91
CA VAL A 138 -9.67 22.73 -3.72
C VAL A 138 -10.66 22.68 -4.88
N ARG A 139 -10.25 22.09 -6.02
CA ARG A 139 -11.09 21.89 -7.21
C ARG A 139 -11.71 20.49 -7.29
N ASN A 140 -11.49 19.61 -6.30
CA ASN A 140 -11.98 18.23 -6.37
C ASN A 140 -13.51 18.17 -6.56
N THR A 141 -14.28 19.00 -5.87
CA THR A 141 -15.75 19.07 -6.04
C THR A 141 -16.16 19.62 -7.41
N GLU A 142 -15.48 20.66 -7.91
CA GLU A 142 -15.68 21.18 -9.27
C GLU A 142 -15.55 20.07 -10.32
N TYR A 143 -14.52 19.22 -10.18
CA TYR A 143 -14.27 18.10 -11.08
C TYR A 143 -15.25 16.95 -10.90
N ALA A 144 -15.62 16.64 -9.66
CA ALA A 144 -16.65 15.65 -9.37
C ALA A 144 -17.98 16.04 -10.03
N ASP A 145 -18.40 17.30 -9.87
CA ASP A 145 -19.62 17.84 -10.49
C ASP A 145 -19.55 17.81 -12.03
N LYS A 146 -18.40 18.22 -12.60
CA LYS A 146 -18.17 18.22 -14.05
C LYS A 146 -18.36 16.84 -14.67
N TYR A 147 -17.86 15.79 -14.03
CA TYR A 147 -17.95 14.42 -14.54
C TYR A 147 -19.18 13.66 -14.04
N GLY A 148 -20.05 14.33 -13.27
CA GLY A 148 -21.30 13.78 -12.79
C GLY A 148 -21.13 12.68 -11.75
N MET A 149 -20.10 12.80 -10.90
CA MET A 149 -19.90 11.89 -9.78
C MET A 149 -20.99 12.07 -8.73
N THR A 150 -21.51 10.97 -8.19
CA THR A 150 -22.43 10.99 -7.07
C THR A 150 -21.66 11.04 -5.75
N TYR A 151 -21.87 12.09 -4.96
CA TYR A 151 -21.29 12.23 -3.62
C TYR A 151 -22.10 13.18 -2.74
N GLU A 152 -21.92 13.04 -1.43
CA GLU A 152 -22.32 14.04 -0.43
C GLU A 152 -21.07 14.58 0.28
N VAL A 153 -21.16 15.77 0.88
CA VAL A 153 -20.10 16.32 1.72
C VAL A 153 -20.30 15.85 3.15
N SER A 154 -19.27 15.23 3.73
CA SER A 154 -19.25 14.74 5.10
C SER A 154 -18.21 15.46 5.96
N GLU A 155 -18.57 15.70 7.22
CA GLU A 155 -17.68 16.20 8.28
C GLU A 155 -17.29 15.09 9.26
N VAL A 156 -17.64 13.84 8.94
CA VAL A 156 -17.28 12.64 9.70
C VAL A 156 -16.68 11.60 8.75
N ALA A 157 -15.55 11.03 9.11
CA ALA A 157 -14.90 9.97 8.33
C ALA A 157 -15.54 8.61 8.63
N LEU A 158 -15.65 7.77 7.61
CA LEU A 158 -15.95 6.34 7.76
C LEU A 158 -14.82 5.61 8.48
N ALA A 159 -13.57 6.03 8.24
CA ALA A 159 -12.39 5.51 8.91
C ALA A 159 -11.43 6.65 9.28
N GLY A 160 -11.15 6.81 10.57
CA GLY A 160 -10.13 7.73 11.09
C GLY A 160 -10.71 9.06 11.58
N ALA A 161 -9.92 10.13 11.45
CA ALA A 161 -10.29 11.49 11.86
C ALA A 161 -10.18 12.46 10.68
N ILE A 162 -10.70 13.70 10.82
CA ILE A 162 -10.64 14.72 9.76
C ILE A 162 -9.90 15.99 10.23
N PRO A 163 -8.66 16.23 9.78
CA PRO A 163 -7.74 15.24 9.22
C PRO A 163 -7.14 14.32 10.31
N GLU A 164 -6.39 13.28 9.94
CA GLU A 164 -5.85 12.26 10.88
C GLU A 164 -5.12 12.82 12.11
N TYR A 165 -4.33 13.88 11.91
CA TYR A 165 -3.51 14.50 12.95
C TYR A 165 -3.99 15.91 13.31
N TYR A 166 -5.31 16.12 13.32
CA TYR A 166 -5.93 17.41 13.61
C TYR A 166 -5.44 18.08 14.91
N PHE A 167 -5.05 17.27 15.90
CA PHE A 167 -4.60 17.68 17.22
C PHE A 167 -3.19 18.28 17.28
N LEU A 168 -2.42 18.19 16.19
CA LEU A 168 -1.12 18.86 16.11
C LEU A 168 -1.28 20.38 16.29
N ASP A 169 -0.26 21.00 16.88
CA ASP A 169 -0.21 22.44 17.17
C ASP A 169 -1.44 22.94 17.96
N ASP A 170 -1.87 22.18 18.97
CA ASP A 170 -3.00 22.50 19.86
C ASP A 170 -4.35 22.57 19.11
N ASN A 171 -4.67 21.51 18.38
CA ASN A 171 -5.88 21.38 17.55
C ASN A 171 -6.02 22.44 16.44
N ALA A 172 -4.91 23.04 15.98
CA ALA A 172 -4.94 24.12 14.98
C ALA A 172 -5.54 23.70 13.62
N TYR A 173 -5.64 22.40 13.36
CA TYR A 173 -6.02 21.85 12.06
C TYR A 173 -7.41 21.18 12.04
N GLU A 174 -8.14 21.23 13.16
CA GLU A 174 -9.51 20.73 13.24
C GLU A 174 -10.42 21.42 12.20
N GLY A 175 -11.13 20.62 11.40
CA GLY A 175 -12.02 21.10 10.35
C GLY A 175 -11.30 21.80 9.19
N SER A 176 -9.99 21.56 8.98
CA SER A 176 -9.23 22.10 7.84
C SER A 176 -9.48 21.38 6.50
N CYS A 177 -10.22 20.27 6.54
CA CYS A 177 -10.78 19.60 5.37
C CYS A 177 -12.11 18.93 5.72
N LYS A 178 -12.79 18.45 4.68
CA LYS A 178 -13.99 17.61 4.71
C LYS A 178 -13.74 16.39 3.82
N LEU A 179 -14.69 15.47 3.77
CA LEU A 179 -14.64 14.29 2.92
C LEU A 179 -15.86 14.21 2.01
N SER A 180 -15.71 13.52 0.88
CA SER A 180 -16.87 12.95 0.21
C SER A 180 -17.42 11.75 0.98
N SER A 181 -18.72 11.53 0.87
CA SER A 181 -19.41 10.28 1.19
C SER A 181 -20.07 9.78 -0.09
N VAL A 182 -19.87 8.50 -0.42
CA VAL A 182 -20.37 7.90 -1.66
C VAL A 182 -21.11 6.61 -1.32
N ASP A 183 -22.42 6.60 -1.50
CA ASP A 183 -23.23 5.38 -1.37
C ASP A 183 -22.91 4.43 -2.54
N GLY A 184 -22.32 3.27 -2.25
CA GLY A 184 -21.69 2.40 -3.26
C GLY A 184 -20.18 2.61 -3.42
N PHE A 185 -19.56 3.41 -2.54
CA PHE A 185 -18.12 3.49 -2.32
C PHE A 185 -17.28 3.80 -3.58
N GLY A 186 -16.02 3.36 -3.62
CA GLY A 186 -15.12 3.53 -4.76
C GLY A 186 -15.64 2.88 -6.04
N MET A 187 -16.48 1.84 -5.92
CA MET A 187 -17.09 1.12 -7.03
C MET A 187 -17.99 2.04 -7.86
N LEU A 188 -18.88 2.79 -7.19
CA LEU A 188 -19.75 3.77 -7.85
C LEU A 188 -18.92 4.85 -8.55
N SER A 189 -17.99 5.47 -7.83
CA SER A 189 -17.14 6.55 -8.36
C SER A 189 -16.37 6.10 -9.59
N PHE A 190 -15.77 4.90 -9.55
CA PHE A 190 -15.01 4.37 -10.67
C PHE A 190 -15.90 4.12 -11.89
N ARG A 191 -17.07 3.50 -11.69
CA ARG A 191 -18.05 3.23 -12.77
C ARG A 191 -18.55 4.50 -13.44
N GLU A 192 -18.85 5.54 -12.66
CA GLU A 192 -19.33 6.82 -13.21
C GLU A 192 -18.25 7.52 -14.05
N LEU A 193 -17.02 7.54 -13.55
CA LEU A 193 -15.87 8.10 -14.29
C LEU A 193 -15.53 7.27 -15.52
N ASP A 194 -15.61 5.94 -15.42
CA ASP A 194 -15.38 5.05 -16.55
C ASP A 194 -16.39 5.29 -17.68
N ALA A 195 -17.67 5.50 -17.36
CA ALA A 195 -18.68 5.88 -18.34
C ALA A 195 -18.36 7.21 -19.05
N GLN A 196 -17.65 8.15 -18.40
CA GLN A 196 -17.17 9.38 -19.07
C GLN A 196 -15.98 9.09 -19.98
N ARG A 197 -15.01 8.29 -19.51
CA ARG A 197 -13.86 7.83 -20.28
C ARG A 197 -14.31 7.15 -21.57
N GLU A 198 -15.38 6.36 -21.49
CA GLU A 198 -16.02 5.67 -22.62
C GLU A 198 -16.59 6.62 -23.67
N LYS A 199 -17.31 7.65 -23.23
CA LYS A 199 -17.86 8.69 -24.12
C LYS A 199 -16.77 9.49 -24.82
N LEU A 200 -15.61 9.66 -24.18
CA LEU A 200 -14.45 10.34 -24.74
C LEU A 200 -13.64 9.47 -25.70
N GLY A 201 -13.95 8.17 -25.81
CA GLY A 201 -13.27 7.25 -26.72
C GLY A 201 -11.84 6.90 -26.29
N VAL A 202 -11.49 7.08 -25.01
CA VAL A 202 -10.19 6.66 -24.50
C VAL A 202 -10.09 5.14 -24.51
N GLN A 203 -9.04 4.63 -25.16
CA GLN A 203 -8.78 3.20 -25.27
C GLN A 203 -8.06 2.68 -24.04
N VAL A 204 -8.55 1.55 -23.51
CA VAL A 204 -7.87 0.77 -22.47
C VAL A 204 -7.47 -0.57 -23.09
N LEU A 205 -6.19 -0.92 -22.96
CA LEU A 205 -5.65 -2.22 -23.33
C LEU A 205 -5.45 -3.00 -22.02
N PHE A 206 -6.13 -4.14 -21.90
CA PHE A 206 -6.02 -5.05 -20.75
C PHE A 206 -4.96 -6.13 -21.01
N ASP A 207 -4.63 -6.91 -19.98
CA ASP A 207 -3.64 -7.98 -20.03
C ASP A 207 -2.25 -7.48 -20.50
N CYS A 208 -1.92 -6.23 -20.11
CA CYS A 208 -0.64 -5.58 -20.40
C CYS A 208 0.36 -5.83 -19.27
N HIS A 209 1.53 -6.40 -19.56
CA HIS A 209 2.55 -6.67 -18.56
C HIS A 209 3.99 -6.57 -19.08
N ASP A 210 4.97 -6.67 -18.17
CA ASP A 210 6.41 -6.61 -18.46
C ASP A 210 6.84 -5.35 -19.23
N GLU A 211 6.23 -4.21 -18.90
CA GLU A 211 6.49 -2.95 -19.59
C GLU A 211 7.95 -2.50 -19.47
N ARG A 212 8.46 -1.91 -20.55
CA ARG A 212 9.79 -1.28 -20.57
C ARG A 212 9.70 0.09 -21.21
N LEU A 213 10.08 1.14 -20.47
CA LEU A 213 10.11 2.50 -20.99
C LEU A 213 11.14 2.64 -22.12
N ILE A 214 10.77 3.37 -23.17
CA ILE A 214 11.64 3.67 -24.30
C ILE A 214 12.26 5.03 -24.06
N GLN A 215 13.54 5.04 -23.66
CA GLN A 215 14.29 6.26 -23.35
C GLN A 215 15.29 6.62 -24.45
N ASN A 216 15.30 7.89 -24.87
CA ASN A 216 16.35 8.42 -25.72
C ASN A 216 17.70 8.39 -24.98
N PRO A 217 18.74 7.70 -25.49
CA PRO A 217 20.00 7.55 -24.78
C PRO A 217 20.75 8.87 -24.57
N GLU A 218 20.53 9.86 -25.44
CA GLU A 218 21.17 11.17 -25.42
C GLU A 218 20.37 12.20 -24.61
N THR A 219 19.08 12.40 -24.95
CA THR A 219 18.24 13.44 -24.32
C THR A 219 17.55 12.98 -23.04
N LYS A 220 17.54 11.67 -22.77
CA LYS A 220 16.80 11.02 -21.67
C LYS A 220 15.28 11.14 -21.74
N GLU A 221 14.73 11.67 -22.84
CA GLU A 221 13.30 11.72 -23.09
C GLU A 221 12.68 10.33 -23.14
N ILE A 222 11.56 10.14 -22.44
CA ILE A 222 10.70 8.97 -22.60
C ILE A 222 9.73 9.21 -23.76
N VAL A 223 9.72 8.29 -24.73
CA VAL A 223 8.95 8.43 -25.98
C VAL A 223 7.85 7.38 -26.16
N GLY A 224 7.68 6.50 -25.18
CA GLY A 224 6.74 5.39 -25.22
C GLY A 224 7.17 4.23 -24.33
N ALA A 225 6.55 3.07 -24.54
CA ALA A 225 6.87 1.83 -23.84
C ALA A 225 6.75 0.61 -24.77
N TYR A 226 7.52 -0.43 -24.46
CA TYR A 226 7.16 -1.80 -24.82
C TYR A 226 6.19 -2.34 -23.77
N THR A 227 5.27 -3.22 -24.17
CA THR A 227 4.37 -3.97 -23.27
C THR A 227 4.07 -5.33 -23.89
N MET A 228 3.91 -6.37 -23.08
CA MET A 228 3.34 -7.63 -23.51
C MET A 228 1.82 -7.54 -23.43
N ILE A 229 1.11 -7.84 -24.52
CA ILE A 229 -0.34 -8.04 -24.49
C ILE A 229 -0.59 -9.54 -24.68
N GLY A 230 -0.96 -10.22 -23.59
CA GLY A 230 -0.87 -11.67 -23.52
C GLY A 230 0.56 -12.14 -23.83
N SER A 231 0.74 -12.94 -24.88
CA SER A 231 2.08 -13.46 -25.24
C SER A 231 2.83 -12.66 -26.30
N GLU A 232 2.28 -11.54 -26.80
CA GLU A 232 2.89 -10.76 -27.88
C GLU A 232 3.47 -9.44 -27.37
N GLU A 233 4.74 -9.16 -27.69
CA GLU A 233 5.34 -7.86 -27.40
C GLU A 233 4.80 -6.82 -28.39
N LYS A 234 4.36 -5.68 -27.84
CA LYS A 234 3.82 -4.52 -28.55
C LYS A 234 4.60 -3.27 -28.20
N THR A 235 4.53 -2.30 -29.10
CA THR A 235 5.17 -0.99 -28.98
C THR A 235 4.13 0.12 -28.98
N VAL A 236 4.17 0.97 -27.96
CA VAL A 236 3.24 2.09 -27.80
C VAL A 236 4.02 3.40 -27.81
N LYS A 237 3.78 4.22 -28.82
CA LYS A 237 4.36 5.56 -28.95
C LYS A 237 3.58 6.56 -28.11
N ALA A 238 4.29 7.38 -27.34
CA ALA A 238 3.73 8.52 -26.64
C ALA A 238 4.37 9.80 -27.17
N ARG A 239 3.64 10.60 -27.96
CA ARG A 239 4.21 11.80 -28.61
C ARG A 239 4.56 12.90 -27.62
N LYS A 240 3.82 12.99 -26.51
CA LYS A 240 3.97 14.06 -25.53
C LYS A 240 4.48 13.59 -24.18
N GLY A 241 3.96 12.50 -23.64
CA GLY A 241 4.49 11.94 -22.39
C GLY A 241 3.87 10.62 -21.94
N VAL A 242 4.57 9.98 -21.01
CA VAL A 242 4.15 8.75 -20.32
C VAL A 242 3.82 9.10 -18.87
N ILE A 243 2.62 8.75 -18.41
CA ILE A 243 2.13 9.00 -17.05
C ILE A 243 1.99 7.65 -16.34
N MET A 244 2.84 7.42 -15.35
CA MET A 244 2.88 6.18 -14.56
C MET A 244 1.90 6.25 -13.39
N THR A 245 0.96 5.32 -13.36
CA THR A 245 -0.13 5.23 -12.37
C THR A 245 -0.33 3.77 -11.90
N THR A 246 0.78 3.03 -11.77
CA THR A 246 0.82 1.57 -11.63
C THR A 246 0.51 1.04 -10.22
N GLY A 247 -0.02 1.87 -9.34
CA GLY A 247 -0.26 1.46 -7.95
C GLY A 247 1.03 1.29 -7.15
N GLY A 248 0.97 0.47 -6.10
CA GLY A 248 2.09 0.18 -5.22
C GLY A 248 2.70 -1.21 -5.44
N PHE A 249 3.30 -1.75 -4.38
CA PHE A 249 3.96 -3.06 -4.37
C PHE A 249 3.38 -3.99 -3.29
N GLU A 250 2.08 -3.84 -3.00
CA GLU A 250 1.37 -4.55 -1.92
C GLU A 250 1.50 -6.08 -2.03
N PHE A 251 1.53 -6.60 -3.26
CA PHE A 251 1.59 -8.03 -3.58
C PHE A 251 2.99 -8.47 -4.03
N ASN A 252 4.04 -7.75 -3.64
CA ASN A 252 5.43 -8.12 -3.89
C ASN A 252 6.21 -8.28 -2.57
N GLU A 253 6.43 -9.53 -2.15
CA GLU A 253 7.12 -9.83 -0.89
C GLU A 253 8.57 -9.35 -0.86
N ASP A 254 9.28 -9.39 -2.00
CA ASP A 254 10.67 -8.95 -2.07
C ASP A 254 10.79 -7.44 -1.85
N LEU A 255 9.93 -6.65 -2.50
CA LEU A 255 9.89 -5.19 -2.31
C LEU A 255 9.42 -4.81 -0.91
N LYS A 256 8.43 -5.52 -0.35
CA LYS A 256 7.99 -5.29 1.03
C LYS A 256 9.12 -5.54 2.02
N ASN A 257 9.83 -6.66 1.91
CA ASN A 257 10.95 -6.99 2.79
C ASN A 257 12.15 -6.06 2.59
N ALA A 258 12.33 -5.51 1.38
CA ALA A 258 13.41 -4.57 1.10
C ALA A 258 13.16 -3.17 1.68
N TYR A 259 11.91 -2.70 1.66
CA TYR A 259 11.61 -1.29 1.92
C TYR A 259 10.76 -0.99 3.15
N LEU A 260 9.81 -1.87 3.52
CA LEU A 260 8.94 -1.59 4.65
C LEU A 260 9.67 -1.78 5.98
N LYS A 261 9.26 -1.02 7.00
CA LYS A 261 9.98 -0.94 8.29
C LYS A 261 9.90 -2.21 9.15
N CYS A 262 9.01 -3.15 8.81
CA CYS A 262 8.80 -4.37 9.56
C CYS A 262 8.26 -5.49 8.67
N TYR A 263 8.31 -6.71 9.20
CA TYR A 263 7.89 -7.92 8.50
C TYR A 263 7.19 -8.90 9.46
N PRO A 264 6.36 -9.82 8.93
CA PRO A 264 5.74 -9.73 7.61
C PRO A 264 4.69 -8.61 7.56
N PHE A 265 4.59 -7.96 6.40
CA PHE A 265 3.59 -6.94 6.11
C PHE A 265 2.65 -7.47 5.03
N LYS A 266 1.35 -7.51 5.30
CA LYS A 266 0.36 -8.15 4.40
C LYS A 266 -0.70 -7.15 4.01
N PHE A 267 -1.17 -7.21 2.77
CA PHE A 267 -2.12 -6.23 2.25
C PHE A 267 -3.37 -6.95 1.74
N GLU A 268 -4.46 -6.20 1.73
CA GLU A 268 -5.64 -6.47 0.93
C GLU A 268 -5.62 -5.53 -0.28
N GLY A 269 -6.43 -5.85 -1.28
CA GLY A 269 -6.60 -5.01 -2.46
C GLY A 269 -6.18 -5.69 -3.76
N TRP A 270 -5.91 -4.85 -4.75
CA TRP A 270 -5.71 -5.26 -6.12
C TRP A 270 -4.45 -6.11 -6.29
N GLN A 271 -4.62 -7.41 -6.49
CA GLN A 271 -3.54 -8.40 -6.59
C GLN A 271 -2.51 -8.10 -7.68
N PHE A 272 -2.86 -7.26 -8.65
CA PHE A 272 -1.98 -6.86 -9.75
C PHE A 272 -0.99 -5.76 -9.36
N ASN A 273 -1.11 -5.16 -8.17
CA ASN A 273 -0.13 -4.20 -7.66
C ASN A 273 1.14 -4.91 -7.14
N THR A 274 2.00 -5.31 -8.08
CA THR A 274 3.24 -6.06 -7.81
C THR A 274 4.49 -5.19 -7.87
N GLY A 275 4.35 -3.87 -7.97
CA GLY A 275 5.48 -2.93 -7.98
C GLY A 275 6.26 -2.87 -9.29
N ASP A 276 5.70 -3.37 -10.40
CA ASP A 276 6.41 -3.46 -11.70
C ASP A 276 6.95 -2.08 -12.15
N GLY A 277 6.17 -1.02 -11.93
CA GLY A 277 6.57 0.35 -12.22
C GLY A 277 7.83 0.82 -11.51
N ILE A 278 8.15 0.28 -10.32
CA ILE A 278 9.37 0.64 -9.57
C ILE A 278 10.60 0.31 -10.40
N LYS A 279 10.64 -0.91 -10.95
CA LYS A 279 11.75 -1.33 -11.81
C LYS A 279 11.83 -0.48 -13.08
N MET A 280 10.69 -0.16 -13.69
CA MET A 280 10.64 0.67 -14.89
C MET A 280 11.27 2.05 -14.68
N VAL A 281 10.95 2.71 -13.56
CA VAL A 281 11.49 4.05 -13.28
C VAL A 281 12.96 4.00 -12.85
N GLU A 282 13.38 2.97 -12.10
CA GLU A 282 14.79 2.76 -11.76
C GLU A 282 15.65 2.54 -13.02
N ASP A 283 15.15 1.77 -14.00
CA ASP A 283 15.88 1.47 -15.25
C ASP A 283 16.15 2.71 -16.10
N VAL A 284 15.34 3.77 -15.96
CA VAL A 284 15.53 5.06 -16.64
C VAL A 284 16.20 6.11 -15.76
N GLY A 285 16.64 5.73 -14.56
CA GLY A 285 17.45 6.56 -13.66
C GLY A 285 16.67 7.41 -12.68
N ALA A 286 15.43 7.05 -12.33
CA ALA A 286 14.64 7.79 -11.36
C ALA A 286 15.14 7.61 -9.92
N LYS A 287 14.96 8.65 -9.10
CA LYS A 287 15.10 8.60 -7.65
C LYS A 287 13.80 8.08 -7.04
N LEU A 288 13.89 7.11 -6.14
CA LEU A 288 12.75 6.67 -5.34
C LEU A 288 12.61 7.50 -4.05
N TRP A 289 11.39 7.61 -3.53
CA TRP A 289 11.11 8.19 -2.22
C TRP A 289 9.98 7.45 -1.50
N HIS A 290 9.93 7.62 -0.18
CA HIS A 290 8.86 7.15 0.72
C HIS A 290 8.56 5.65 0.59
N MET A 291 9.56 4.85 0.19
CA MET A 291 9.40 3.40 0.00
C MET A 291 9.03 2.66 1.29
N ASP A 292 9.34 3.25 2.45
CA ASP A 292 9.02 2.74 3.77
C ASP A 292 7.62 3.16 4.29
N MET A 293 6.84 3.84 3.46
CA MET A 293 5.52 4.38 3.81
C MET A 293 4.38 3.49 3.27
N ALA A 294 3.39 3.28 4.14
CA ALA A 294 2.17 2.55 3.83
C ALA A 294 0.98 3.15 4.58
N ILE A 295 -0.21 2.95 4.01
CA ILE A 295 -1.50 3.06 4.69
C ILE A 295 -1.79 1.69 5.27
N SER A 296 -1.80 1.62 6.59
CA SER A 296 -1.94 0.34 7.26
C SER A 296 -2.51 0.48 8.67
N MET A 297 -3.20 -0.57 9.08
CA MET A 297 -3.70 -0.75 10.42
C MET A 297 -3.48 -2.18 10.86
N TYR A 298 -4.15 -2.54 11.94
CA TYR A 298 -4.14 -3.88 12.47
C TYR A 298 -5.05 -4.74 11.63
N SER A 299 -4.48 -5.79 11.07
CA SER A 299 -5.18 -6.72 10.20
C SER A 299 -4.81 -8.15 10.56
N MET A 300 -5.69 -9.08 10.25
CA MET A 300 -5.37 -10.50 10.31
C MET A 300 -4.64 -10.90 9.02
N TRP A 301 -3.70 -11.84 9.10
CA TRP A 301 -3.18 -12.53 7.93
C TRP A 301 -3.68 -13.98 7.93
N THR A 302 -4.29 -14.42 6.84
CA THR A 302 -4.90 -15.76 6.70
C THR A 302 -3.86 -16.90 6.75
N ARG A 303 -2.65 -16.66 6.21
CA ARG A 303 -1.62 -17.68 5.92
C ARG A 303 -2.11 -18.87 5.09
N ASP A 304 -3.26 -18.73 4.44
CA ASP A 304 -3.83 -19.73 3.54
C ASP A 304 -3.25 -19.51 2.15
N PRO A 305 -2.57 -20.50 1.54
CA PRO A 305 -2.02 -20.36 0.20
C PRO A 305 -3.06 -19.98 -0.88
N GLU A 306 -4.32 -20.37 -0.70
CA GLU A 306 -5.39 -20.00 -1.63
C GLU A 306 -5.93 -18.57 -1.38
N ASN A 307 -5.65 -17.99 -0.21
CA ASN A 307 -6.18 -16.70 0.24
C ASN A 307 -5.09 -15.85 0.94
N ASP A 308 -3.85 -15.79 0.42
CA ASP A 308 -2.69 -15.17 1.08
C ASP A 308 -2.72 -13.63 1.04
N PHE A 309 -3.65 -13.03 1.80
CA PHE A 309 -3.83 -11.59 1.92
C PHE A 309 -4.16 -11.19 3.37
N SER A 310 -4.11 -9.88 3.66
CA SER A 310 -4.60 -9.37 4.95
C SER A 310 -6.13 -9.23 4.94
N ILE A 311 -6.76 -9.40 6.10
CA ILE A 311 -8.18 -9.19 6.31
C ILE A 311 -8.34 -8.22 7.48
N LEU A 312 -9.08 -7.13 7.27
CA LEU A 312 -9.47 -6.24 8.35
C LEU A 312 -10.35 -7.01 9.35
N TYR A 313 -10.13 -6.83 10.66
CA TYR A 313 -10.97 -7.47 11.67
C TYR A 313 -11.57 -6.45 12.64
N PHE A 314 -12.71 -6.83 13.22
CA PHE A 314 -13.47 -6.06 14.19
C PHE A 314 -13.91 -6.97 15.33
N MET A 315 -13.76 -6.52 16.57
CA MET A 315 -14.27 -7.26 17.72
C MET A 315 -15.76 -6.88 17.95
N PRO A 316 -16.71 -7.81 17.83
CA PRO A 316 -18.15 -7.53 17.95
C PRO A 316 -18.62 -7.32 19.39
N ALA A 317 -17.80 -7.67 20.38
CA ALA A 317 -18.03 -7.43 21.81
C ALA A 317 -16.75 -6.93 22.50
N ASN A 318 -16.85 -6.57 23.78
CA ASN A 318 -15.74 -6.00 24.56
C ASN A 318 -14.95 -7.04 25.37
N SER A 319 -15.38 -8.30 25.42
CA SER A 319 -14.69 -9.42 26.11
C SER A 319 -13.48 -9.91 25.32
N TYR A 320 -12.50 -9.02 25.14
CA TYR A 320 -11.26 -9.29 24.43
C TYR A 320 -10.09 -8.44 24.95
N PHE A 321 -8.87 -8.93 24.77
CA PHE A 321 -7.63 -8.18 24.99
C PHE A 321 -6.56 -8.60 23.98
N ASN A 322 -5.51 -7.79 23.82
CA ASN A 322 -4.45 -8.06 22.85
C ASN A 322 -3.10 -8.26 23.53
N VAL A 323 -2.36 -9.28 23.09
CA VAL A 323 -1.01 -9.56 23.58
C VAL A 323 0.02 -9.52 22.46
N ASN A 324 1.26 -9.24 22.81
CA ASN A 324 2.42 -9.38 21.95
C ASN A 324 2.80 -10.89 21.83
N ARG A 325 3.84 -11.20 21.06
CA ARG A 325 4.38 -12.57 20.86
C ARG A 325 4.84 -13.25 22.15
N LEU A 326 5.06 -12.48 23.21
CA LEU A 326 5.53 -12.96 24.52
C LEU A 326 4.40 -13.07 25.54
N GLY A 327 3.13 -13.05 25.10
CA GLY A 327 1.96 -13.22 25.96
C GLY A 327 1.67 -12.02 26.86
N LYS A 328 2.18 -10.82 26.55
CA LYS A 328 2.00 -9.61 27.37
C LYS A 328 1.13 -8.58 26.66
N ARG A 329 0.18 -7.99 27.40
CA ARG A 329 -0.54 -6.78 26.92
C ARG A 329 0.44 -5.62 26.76
N TYR A 330 0.19 -4.78 25.75
CA TYR A 330 1.06 -3.64 25.42
C TYR A 330 0.30 -2.36 25.04
N VAL A 331 -1.04 -2.41 24.98
CA VAL A 331 -1.85 -1.30 24.48
C VAL A 331 -3.22 -1.29 25.13
N ASN A 332 -3.86 -0.13 25.13
CA ASN A 332 -5.30 0.00 25.32
C ASN A 332 -5.98 -0.45 24.02
N GLU A 333 -6.77 -1.52 24.06
CA GLU A 333 -7.30 -2.12 22.85
C GLU A 333 -8.25 -1.21 22.05
N ASN A 334 -8.85 -0.20 22.67
CA ASN A 334 -9.65 0.81 21.96
C ASN A 334 -8.81 1.96 21.38
N ASN A 335 -7.50 1.97 21.63
CA ASN A 335 -6.58 3.00 21.16
C ASN A 335 -5.38 2.35 20.42
N MET A 336 -5.68 1.36 19.59
CA MET A 336 -4.72 0.65 18.74
C MET A 336 -4.23 1.49 17.53
N GLY A 337 -4.50 2.80 17.54
CA GLY A 337 -4.07 3.75 16.51
C GLY A 337 -5.12 4.03 15.44
N SER A 338 -4.76 4.90 14.49
CA SER A 338 -5.60 5.28 13.35
C SER A 338 -5.74 4.11 12.36
N PRO A 339 -6.86 3.98 11.64
CA PRO A 339 -7.02 2.98 10.57
C PRO A 339 -6.04 3.17 9.39
N HIS A 340 -5.29 4.27 9.35
CA HIS A 340 -4.31 4.53 8.31
C HIS A 340 -2.85 4.45 8.80
N ASN A 341 -2.61 4.61 10.11
CA ASN A 341 -1.25 4.65 10.69
C ASN A 341 -1.08 3.77 11.93
N GLY A 342 -2.07 2.93 12.25
CA GLY A 342 -2.07 2.07 13.43
C GLY A 342 -0.89 1.11 13.44
N TRP A 343 -0.41 0.69 12.28
CA TRP A 343 0.76 -0.20 12.16
C TRP A 343 2.02 0.27 12.92
N HIS A 344 2.21 1.57 13.17
CA HIS A 344 3.36 2.09 13.91
C HIS A 344 3.48 1.50 15.33
N THR A 345 2.36 1.16 15.98
CA THR A 345 2.39 0.55 17.32
C THR A 345 2.87 -0.90 17.31
N LEU A 346 3.03 -1.53 16.14
CA LEU A 346 3.60 -2.88 15.98
C LEU A 346 5.12 -2.88 15.80
N LEU A 347 5.77 -1.72 15.62
CA LEU A 347 7.21 -1.59 15.35
C LEU A 347 8.12 -1.79 16.58
N SER A 348 7.62 -2.42 17.64
CA SER A 348 8.39 -2.66 18.85
C SER A 348 9.33 -3.85 18.64
N PHE A 349 10.61 -3.66 19.00
CA PHE A 349 11.67 -4.67 18.87
C PHE A 349 12.10 -5.15 20.26
N ASP A 350 12.25 -6.45 20.44
CA ASP A 350 12.69 -7.06 21.70
C ASP A 350 13.96 -7.88 21.49
N ASP A 351 15.05 -7.44 22.13
CA ASP A 351 16.38 -8.04 22.04
C ASP A 351 16.43 -9.52 22.49
N SER A 352 15.47 -9.97 23.31
CA SER A 352 15.45 -11.36 23.80
C SER A 352 15.01 -12.37 22.74
N ILE A 353 14.28 -11.91 21.72
CA ILE A 353 13.89 -12.70 20.55
C ILE A 353 14.56 -12.25 19.26
N ASP A 354 15.33 -11.14 19.31
CA ASP A 354 16.00 -10.50 18.17
C ASP A 354 15.02 -10.22 17.01
N ASP A 355 13.82 -9.76 17.36
CA ASP A 355 12.73 -9.59 16.40
C ASP A 355 11.66 -8.61 16.91
N PHE A 356 10.69 -8.29 16.05
CA PHE A 356 9.51 -7.53 16.43
C PHE A 356 8.64 -8.33 17.41
N ASP A 357 8.45 -7.82 18.62
CA ASP A 357 7.71 -8.53 19.66
C ASP A 357 6.20 -8.43 19.48
N ARG A 358 5.73 -7.56 18.58
CA ARG A 358 4.30 -7.33 18.29
C ARG A 358 3.85 -7.83 16.92
N ILE A 359 4.69 -8.57 16.20
CA ILE A 359 4.36 -9.09 14.87
C ILE A 359 4.63 -10.62 14.80
N PRO A 360 3.60 -11.47 14.88
CA PRO A 360 2.20 -11.11 15.13
C PRO A 360 1.94 -10.63 16.57
N SER A 361 0.94 -9.79 16.73
CA SER A 361 0.20 -9.69 17.99
C SER A 361 -0.96 -10.70 17.97
N TRP A 362 -1.60 -10.92 19.11
CA TRP A 362 -2.69 -11.88 19.24
C TRP A 362 -3.90 -11.24 19.91
N GLY A 363 -5.02 -11.21 19.19
CA GLY A 363 -6.31 -10.80 19.75
C GLY A 363 -7.00 -11.99 20.37
N ILE A 364 -7.19 -11.94 21.69
CA ILE A 364 -7.74 -13.02 22.50
C ILE A 364 -9.13 -12.62 22.97
N PHE A 365 -10.11 -13.48 22.75
CA PHE A 365 -11.52 -13.22 23.05
C PHE A 365 -12.23 -14.51 23.49
N ASP A 366 -13.42 -14.38 24.07
CA ASP A 366 -14.20 -15.51 24.57
C ASP A 366 -15.37 -15.90 23.64
N GLN A 367 -16.13 -16.90 24.07
CA GLN A 367 -17.34 -17.37 23.38
C GLN A 367 -18.40 -16.26 23.23
N THR A 368 -18.54 -15.38 24.22
CA THR A 368 -19.48 -14.25 24.16
C THR A 368 -19.13 -13.31 22.99
N CYS A 369 -17.85 -13.00 22.80
CA CYS A 369 -17.40 -12.24 21.63
C CYS A 369 -17.55 -13.03 20.33
N PHE A 370 -17.20 -14.32 20.32
CA PHE A 370 -17.36 -15.18 19.13
C PHE A 370 -18.82 -15.26 18.63
N ASP A 371 -19.79 -15.31 19.56
CA ASP A 371 -21.22 -15.41 19.26
C ASP A 371 -21.89 -14.05 19.00
N ALA A 372 -21.26 -12.94 19.39
CA ALA A 372 -21.82 -11.60 19.22
C ALA A 372 -21.89 -11.15 17.75
N GLY A 373 -21.05 -11.72 16.88
CA GLY A 373 -21.06 -11.44 15.46
C GLY A 373 -19.81 -11.93 14.74
N LYS A 374 -19.78 -11.72 13.43
CA LYS A 374 -18.60 -12.01 12.63
C LYS A 374 -17.45 -11.04 12.92
N LEU A 375 -16.22 -11.53 12.80
CA LEU A 375 -15.01 -10.75 13.08
C LEU A 375 -14.54 -9.89 11.91
N SER A 376 -15.14 -10.01 10.72
CA SER A 376 -14.74 -9.25 9.54
C SER A 376 -15.92 -9.05 8.60
N THR A 377 -15.69 -8.37 7.49
CA THR A 377 -16.70 -8.02 6.51
C THR A 377 -16.83 -9.06 5.41
N SER A 378 -17.97 -9.02 4.76
CA SER A 378 -18.33 -9.86 3.63
C SER A 378 -19.06 -9.03 2.57
N GLN A 379 -19.31 -9.65 1.42
CA GLN A 379 -20.14 -9.06 0.37
C GLN A 379 -21.47 -8.51 0.91
N GLY A 380 -21.80 -7.28 0.49
CA GLY A 380 -23.04 -6.60 0.87
C GLY A 380 -23.07 -5.97 2.27
N ASP A 381 -21.95 -5.96 3.00
CA ASP A 381 -21.85 -5.23 4.28
C ASP A 381 -21.65 -3.72 4.08
N PHE A 382 -21.75 -2.98 5.20
CA PHE A 382 -21.50 -1.53 5.26
C PHE A 382 -20.05 -1.12 4.97
N PHE A 383 -19.12 -2.07 4.91
CA PHE A 383 -17.69 -1.84 4.66
C PHE A 383 -17.18 -2.90 3.69
N GLU A 384 -17.59 -2.74 2.44
CA GLU A 384 -17.21 -3.62 1.34
C GLU A 384 -16.00 -3.05 0.58
N CYS A 385 -14.80 -3.36 1.11
CA CYS A 385 -13.51 -2.92 0.56
C CYS A 385 -12.58 -4.11 0.33
N GLY A 386 -11.67 -3.98 -0.62
CA GLY A 386 -10.68 -5.01 -0.91
C GLY A 386 -11.21 -6.15 -1.79
N ASN A 387 -10.70 -7.34 -1.54
CA ASN A 387 -10.66 -8.44 -2.53
C ASN A 387 -11.98 -9.16 -2.78
N PHE A 388 -13.02 -8.78 -2.04
CA PHE A 388 -14.32 -9.44 -2.04
C PHE A 388 -15.45 -8.55 -2.54
N ALA A 389 -15.14 -7.33 -3.02
CA ALA A 389 -16.14 -6.40 -3.52
C ALA A 389 -17.06 -7.06 -4.56
N SER A 390 -18.37 -6.90 -4.36
CA SER A 390 -19.43 -7.59 -5.11
C SER A 390 -19.48 -7.19 -6.58
N ASP A 391 -18.94 -6.03 -6.93
CA ASP A 391 -18.87 -5.54 -8.31
C ASP A 391 -17.66 -6.11 -9.09
N LEU A 392 -16.80 -6.91 -8.44
CA LEU A 392 -15.69 -7.57 -9.11
C LEU A 392 -16.17 -8.84 -9.83
N PRO A 393 -15.73 -9.04 -11.08
CA PRO A 393 -15.89 -10.30 -11.80
C PRO A 393 -15.29 -11.46 -11.04
N ASP A 394 -15.92 -12.63 -11.18
CA ASP A 394 -15.47 -13.86 -10.52
C ASP A 394 -14.03 -14.23 -10.90
N GLU A 395 -13.57 -13.85 -12.10
CA GLU A 395 -12.21 -14.10 -12.60
C GLU A 395 -11.12 -13.34 -11.83
N ILE A 396 -11.46 -12.21 -11.19
CA ILE A 396 -10.51 -11.38 -10.45
C ILE A 396 -10.84 -11.23 -8.97
N ARG A 397 -12.04 -11.64 -8.54
CA ARG A 397 -12.44 -11.64 -7.13
C ARG A 397 -11.73 -12.76 -6.37
N ALA A 398 -10.94 -12.40 -5.36
CA ALA A 398 -10.10 -13.39 -4.66
C ALA A 398 -10.87 -14.20 -3.61
N TRP A 399 -11.95 -13.64 -3.04
CA TRP A 399 -12.65 -14.22 -1.91
C TRP A 399 -14.10 -13.72 -1.83
N ASN A 400 -14.99 -14.46 -1.17
CA ASN A 400 -16.41 -14.08 -1.00
C ASN A 400 -16.69 -13.36 0.33
N GLY A 401 -15.66 -13.15 1.16
CA GLY A 401 -15.81 -12.52 2.46
C GLY A 401 -16.03 -13.49 3.62
N TRP A 402 -16.09 -12.92 4.82
CA TRP A 402 -16.08 -13.64 6.09
C TRP A 402 -17.41 -14.37 6.35
N SER A 403 -17.36 -15.56 6.97
CA SER A 403 -18.58 -16.31 7.31
C SER A 403 -19.41 -15.61 8.39
N GLN A 404 -20.75 -15.70 8.31
CA GLN A 404 -21.63 -14.96 9.22
C GLN A 404 -21.49 -15.37 10.70
N ASP A 405 -20.95 -16.56 10.97
CA ASP A 405 -20.85 -17.15 12.31
C ASP A 405 -19.42 -17.57 12.70
N ASN A 406 -18.41 -17.09 11.97
CA ASN A 406 -16.98 -17.37 12.19
C ASN A 406 -16.56 -18.85 12.04
N LYS A 407 -17.49 -19.77 11.73
CA LYS A 407 -17.18 -21.21 11.75
C LYS A 407 -16.28 -21.64 10.61
N ALA A 408 -16.43 -21.04 9.43
CA ALA A 408 -15.57 -21.37 8.30
C ALA A 408 -14.11 -20.99 8.58
N GLU A 409 -13.89 -19.83 9.20
CA GLU A 409 -12.56 -19.35 9.56
C GLU A 409 -11.96 -20.13 10.74
N LEU A 410 -12.80 -20.61 11.67
CA LEU A 410 -12.39 -21.55 12.71
C LEU A 410 -11.98 -22.91 12.11
N ASP A 411 -12.77 -23.47 11.19
CA ASP A 411 -12.48 -24.76 10.54
C ASP A 411 -11.22 -24.70 9.66
N LYS A 412 -10.95 -23.54 9.04
CA LYS A 412 -9.71 -23.25 8.31
C LYS A 412 -8.50 -23.02 9.21
N GLY A 413 -8.71 -22.84 10.52
CA GLY A 413 -7.64 -22.53 11.48
C GLY A 413 -7.14 -21.08 11.44
N TRP A 414 -7.89 -20.17 10.82
CA TRP A 414 -7.61 -18.73 10.86
C TRP A 414 -7.94 -18.15 12.24
N ILE A 415 -8.95 -18.73 12.90
CA ILE A 415 -9.24 -18.53 14.32
C ILE A 415 -8.73 -19.76 15.07
N LEU A 416 -7.92 -19.55 16.11
CA LEU A 416 -7.52 -20.59 17.04
C LEU A 416 -8.53 -20.69 18.19
N LYS A 417 -8.74 -21.89 18.74
CA LYS A 417 -9.65 -22.14 19.87
C LYS A 417 -8.99 -22.99 20.95
N GLY A 418 -9.10 -22.66 22.22
CA GLY A 418 -8.73 -23.53 23.34
C GLY A 418 -9.81 -23.54 24.42
N ASP A 419 -10.01 -24.66 25.12
CA ASP A 419 -11.04 -24.72 26.17
C ASP A 419 -10.57 -23.99 27.45
N THR A 420 -9.25 -23.84 27.62
CA THR A 420 -8.63 -22.95 28.62
C THR A 420 -7.60 -22.01 27.98
N ILE A 421 -7.20 -20.96 28.70
CA ILE A 421 -6.15 -20.04 28.25
C ILE A 421 -4.81 -20.75 28.03
N GLU A 422 -4.48 -21.75 28.83
CA GLU A 422 -3.26 -22.52 28.64
C GLU A 422 -3.32 -23.39 27.38
N GLU A 423 -4.48 -23.94 27.05
CA GLU A 423 -4.67 -24.68 25.79
C GLU A 423 -4.61 -23.75 24.58
N LEU A 424 -5.25 -22.59 24.66
CA LEU A 424 -5.17 -21.57 23.62
C LEU A 424 -3.71 -21.10 23.43
N GLY A 425 -3.01 -20.81 24.53
CA GLY A 425 -1.61 -20.42 24.53
C GLY A 425 -0.69 -21.45 23.89
N LYS A 426 -0.94 -22.76 24.10
CA LYS A 426 -0.20 -23.83 23.41
C LYS A 426 -0.46 -23.82 21.90
N LYS A 427 -1.71 -23.63 21.47
CA LYS A 427 -2.04 -23.52 20.04
C LYS A 427 -1.42 -22.28 19.39
N ILE A 428 -1.43 -21.15 20.09
CA ILE A 428 -0.70 -19.95 19.64
C ILE A 428 0.79 -20.27 19.53
N LYS A 429 1.38 -20.98 20.51
CA LYS A 429 2.80 -21.37 20.49
C LYS A 429 3.15 -22.31 19.33
N GLU A 430 2.24 -23.18 18.91
CA GLU A 430 2.42 -24.02 17.71
C GLU A 430 2.49 -23.16 16.44
N PHE A 431 1.78 -22.04 16.40
CA PHE A 431 1.79 -21.09 15.28
C PHE A 431 2.97 -20.11 15.34
N ASP A 432 3.25 -19.55 16.52
CA ASP A 432 4.30 -18.60 16.83
C ASP A 432 5.06 -19.06 18.07
N HIS A 433 6.20 -19.74 17.82
CA HIS A 433 7.00 -20.42 18.83
C HIS A 433 7.48 -19.56 20.02
N TRP A 434 7.44 -18.23 19.89
CA TRP A 434 7.82 -17.30 20.95
C TRP A 434 6.78 -17.14 22.06
N MET A 435 5.54 -17.58 21.85
CA MET A 435 4.49 -17.48 22.85
C MET A 435 4.92 -18.13 24.18
N ASP A 436 4.96 -17.31 25.22
CA ASP A 436 5.13 -17.72 26.60
C ASP A 436 3.74 -17.94 27.23
N VAL A 437 3.38 -19.22 27.39
CA VAL A 437 2.06 -19.64 27.89
C VAL A 437 1.86 -19.23 29.35
N ASP A 438 2.92 -19.24 30.16
CA ASP A 438 2.83 -18.84 31.56
C ASP A 438 2.66 -17.32 31.68
N ALA A 439 3.37 -16.56 30.84
CA ALA A 439 3.18 -15.12 30.75
C ALA A 439 1.77 -14.75 30.25
N LEU A 440 1.25 -15.47 29.24
CA LEU A 440 -0.11 -15.28 28.76
C LEU A 440 -1.14 -15.53 29.87
N LYS A 441 -0.99 -16.62 30.63
CA LYS A 441 -1.87 -16.90 31.77
C LYS A 441 -1.82 -15.80 32.81
N ALA A 442 -0.64 -15.33 33.18
CA ALA A 442 -0.49 -14.23 34.13
C ALA A 442 -1.14 -12.93 33.63
N THR A 443 -1.01 -12.64 32.33
CA THR A 443 -1.67 -11.51 31.67
C THR A 443 -3.20 -11.64 31.69
N PHE A 444 -3.73 -12.84 31.45
CA PHE A 444 -5.16 -13.12 31.55
C PHE A 444 -5.67 -12.88 32.97
N ASP A 445 -5.02 -13.48 33.99
CA ASP A 445 -5.42 -13.32 35.39
C ASP A 445 -5.40 -11.84 35.83
N GLU A 446 -4.38 -11.08 35.38
CA GLU A 446 -4.28 -9.64 35.63
C GLU A 446 -5.42 -8.86 34.94
N TYR A 447 -5.73 -9.18 33.68
CA TYR A 447 -6.82 -8.54 32.95
C TYR A 447 -8.17 -8.79 33.65
N GLN A 448 -8.45 -10.03 34.04
CA GLN A 448 -9.67 -10.40 34.76
C GLN A 448 -9.79 -9.61 36.08
N ALA A 449 -8.67 -9.44 36.81
CA ALA A 449 -8.62 -8.63 38.02
C ALA A 449 -8.88 -7.13 37.75
N PHE A 450 -8.40 -6.58 36.63
CA PHE A 450 -8.72 -5.21 36.22
C PHE A 450 -10.20 -5.02 35.88
N CYS A 451 -10.81 -5.99 35.22
CA CYS A 451 -12.26 -5.99 34.95
C CYS A 451 -13.06 -6.01 36.26
N GLU A 452 -12.69 -6.85 37.23
CA GLU A 452 -13.32 -6.88 38.56
C GLU A 452 -13.15 -5.57 39.33
N ALA A 453 -11.96 -4.97 39.23
CA ALA A 453 -11.66 -3.66 39.83
C ALA A 453 -12.28 -2.48 39.06
N LYS A 454 -12.86 -2.72 37.87
CA LYS A 454 -13.38 -1.69 36.95
C LYS A 454 -12.33 -0.63 36.59
N LYS A 455 -11.06 -1.02 36.57
CA LYS A 455 -9.94 -0.12 36.31
C LYS A 455 -8.77 -0.88 35.70
N ASP A 456 -8.47 -0.58 34.44
CA ASP A 456 -7.23 -1.01 33.81
C ASP A 456 -6.08 -0.14 34.31
N ALA A 457 -5.32 -0.65 35.28
CA ALA A 457 -4.23 0.08 35.89
C ALA A 457 -2.97 0.16 35.01
N ARG A 458 -2.94 -0.53 33.86
CA ARG A 458 -1.78 -0.51 32.94
C ARG A 458 -1.96 0.40 31.75
N PHE A 459 -3.12 0.35 31.11
CA PHE A 459 -3.34 1.01 29.81
C PHE A 459 -4.56 1.94 29.80
N ASP A 460 -5.18 2.17 30.96
CA ASP A 460 -6.29 3.11 31.10
C ASP A 460 -7.47 2.82 30.14
N ARG A 461 -7.70 1.54 29.81
CA ARG A 461 -8.92 1.11 29.12
C ARG A 461 -10.15 1.49 29.95
N SER A 462 -11.07 2.20 29.30
CA SER A 462 -12.28 2.72 29.93
C SER A 462 -13.14 1.59 30.50
N GLU A 463 -13.68 1.79 31.70
CA GLU A 463 -14.63 0.87 32.37
C GLU A 463 -15.77 0.46 31.42
N LYS A 464 -16.22 1.35 30.52
CA LYS A 464 -17.31 1.07 29.57
C LYS A 464 -17.04 -0.08 28.61
N THR A 465 -15.78 -0.43 28.43
CA THR A 465 -15.31 -1.42 27.45
C THR A 465 -14.39 -2.45 28.10
N LEU A 466 -14.15 -2.35 29.40
CA LEU A 466 -13.28 -3.25 30.15
C LEU A 466 -14.16 -4.37 30.70
N GLU A 467 -14.35 -5.41 29.90
CA GLU A 467 -15.25 -6.53 30.21
C GLU A 467 -14.45 -7.80 30.50
N LYS A 468 -14.89 -8.54 31.52
CA LYS A 468 -14.30 -9.82 31.89
C LYS A 468 -14.57 -10.84 30.77
N LEU A 469 -13.60 -11.70 30.48
CA LEU A 469 -13.84 -12.86 29.62
C LEU A 469 -14.51 -13.98 30.44
N ASP A 470 -15.50 -14.66 29.86
CA ASP A 470 -16.24 -15.75 30.49
C ASP A 470 -15.39 -17.03 30.69
N ASP A 471 -15.97 -18.11 31.23
CA ASP A 471 -15.28 -19.38 31.60
C ASP A 471 -14.85 -20.25 30.39
N GLY A 472 -14.66 -19.65 29.22
CA GLY A 472 -14.25 -20.31 27.98
C GLY A 472 -15.40 -20.95 27.17
N PRO A 473 -15.10 -21.53 25.99
CA PRO A 473 -13.78 -21.59 25.36
C PRO A 473 -13.26 -20.20 24.95
N TYR A 474 -11.95 -20.11 24.75
CA TYR A 474 -11.25 -18.90 24.32
C TYR A 474 -10.74 -19.06 22.89
N TYR A 475 -10.64 -17.93 22.21
CA TYR A 475 -10.27 -17.84 20.81
C TYR A 475 -9.12 -16.86 20.61
N ALA A 476 -8.36 -17.05 19.54
CA ALA A 476 -7.32 -16.12 19.13
C ALA A 476 -7.27 -15.91 17.62
N ILE A 477 -6.98 -14.67 17.21
CA ILE A 477 -6.61 -14.31 15.85
C ILE A 477 -5.24 -13.63 15.85
N SER A 478 -4.43 -13.88 14.82
CA SER A 478 -3.14 -13.23 14.65
C SER A 478 -3.31 -11.84 14.04
N ILE A 479 -2.55 -10.86 14.51
CA ILE A 479 -2.61 -9.45 14.11
C ILE A 479 -1.25 -9.04 13.54
N TYR A 480 -1.26 -8.48 12.33
CA TYR A 480 -0.11 -8.01 11.57
C TYR A 480 -0.34 -6.58 11.09
N PRO A 481 0.75 -5.86 10.73
CA PRO A 481 0.60 -4.66 9.93
C PRO A 481 0.04 -5.04 8.55
N GLY A 482 -1.09 -4.42 8.20
CA GLY A 482 -1.70 -4.61 6.89
C GLY A 482 -2.83 -3.67 6.55
N SER A 483 -3.70 -4.06 5.60
CA SER A 483 -4.70 -3.24 4.90
C SER A 483 -4.21 -2.72 3.53
N CYS A 484 -4.26 -1.43 3.24
CA CYS A 484 -4.76 -1.07 1.91
C CYS A 484 -3.73 -0.61 0.87
N SER A 485 -2.61 0.05 1.21
CA SER A 485 -1.64 0.46 0.16
C SER A 485 -0.25 0.82 0.69
N THR A 486 0.75 0.59 -0.14
CA THR A 486 2.08 1.21 -0.08
C THR A 486 2.05 2.58 -0.76
N LEU A 487 2.92 3.50 -0.35
CA LEU A 487 2.93 4.90 -0.82
C LEU A 487 4.24 5.28 -1.53
N GLY A 488 5.20 4.37 -1.57
CA GLY A 488 6.50 4.56 -2.20
C GLY A 488 6.46 4.58 -3.71
N GLY A 489 7.47 5.20 -4.32
CA GLY A 489 7.68 5.17 -5.76
C GLY A 489 8.66 6.25 -6.22
N PRO A 490 8.61 6.68 -7.49
CA PRO A 490 9.47 7.74 -7.98
C PRO A 490 9.19 9.06 -7.27
N MET A 491 10.25 9.79 -6.94
CA MET A 491 10.16 11.19 -6.56
C MET A 491 9.67 12.00 -7.76
N LYS A 492 8.78 12.96 -7.50
CA LYS A 492 8.22 13.87 -8.50
C LYS A 492 8.25 15.32 -8.05
N ASN A 493 8.28 16.24 -9.00
CA ASN A 493 8.14 17.68 -8.75
C ASN A 493 6.67 18.15 -8.79
N GLU A 494 6.44 19.45 -8.61
CA GLU A 494 5.13 20.10 -8.56
C GLU A 494 4.34 20.03 -9.87
N HIS A 495 4.96 19.55 -10.95
CA HIS A 495 4.35 19.28 -12.25
C HIS A 495 4.06 17.78 -12.48
N GLY A 496 4.31 16.94 -11.48
CA GLY A 496 4.19 15.49 -11.58
C GLY A 496 5.32 14.81 -12.35
N GLN A 497 6.37 15.55 -12.75
CA GLN A 497 7.50 14.98 -13.49
C GLN A 497 8.39 14.14 -12.58
N VAL A 498 8.77 12.95 -13.03
CA VAL A 498 9.69 12.08 -12.30
C VAL A 498 11.10 12.67 -12.30
N LEU A 499 11.78 12.58 -11.16
CA LEU A 499 13.11 13.17 -10.96
C LEU A 499 14.21 12.11 -10.88
N ASP A 500 15.40 12.46 -11.35
CA ASP A 500 16.64 11.70 -11.15
C ASP A 500 17.24 11.94 -9.74
N PRO A 501 18.33 11.24 -9.33
CA PRO A 501 18.99 11.48 -8.05
C PRO A 501 19.56 12.89 -7.83
N ALA A 502 19.80 13.65 -8.90
CA ALA A 502 20.22 15.04 -8.87
C ALA A 502 19.03 16.02 -8.92
N GLU A 503 17.80 15.49 -8.84
CA GLU A 503 16.53 16.22 -8.87
C GLU A 503 16.27 16.95 -10.19
N ASN A 504 16.88 16.49 -11.29
CA ASN A 504 16.50 16.94 -12.63
C ASN A 504 15.29 16.13 -13.12
N PRO A 505 14.33 16.78 -13.81
CA PRO A 505 13.24 16.05 -14.46
C PRO A 505 13.76 15.06 -15.50
N ILE A 506 13.27 13.82 -15.45
CA ILE A 506 13.36 12.87 -16.55
C ILE A 506 12.34 13.32 -17.60
N PRO A 507 12.77 13.81 -18.77
CA PRO A 507 11.84 14.47 -19.68
C PRO A 507 10.73 13.52 -20.15
N ARG A 508 9.49 14.03 -20.17
CA ARG A 508 8.27 13.34 -20.63
C ARG A 508 7.83 12.15 -19.76
N LEU A 509 8.39 11.98 -18.57
CA LEU A 509 7.96 10.95 -17.61
C LEU A 509 7.28 11.58 -16.41
N TYR A 510 6.10 11.07 -16.07
CA TYR A 510 5.26 11.56 -14.97
C TYR A 510 4.83 10.43 -14.06
N ALA A 511 4.47 10.76 -12.82
CA ALA A 511 3.93 9.80 -11.84
C ALA A 511 2.75 10.39 -11.06
N ALA A 512 1.73 9.58 -10.78
CA ALA A 512 0.55 9.99 -10.03
C ALA A 512 -0.07 8.85 -9.20
N GLY A 513 -0.87 9.22 -8.20
CA GLY A 513 -1.49 8.29 -7.25
C GLY A 513 -0.52 7.81 -6.17
N CYS A 514 -0.74 6.60 -5.64
CA CYS A 514 0.14 6.00 -4.65
C CYS A 514 1.55 5.66 -5.17
N PHE A 515 1.72 5.63 -6.50
CA PHE A 515 3.03 5.45 -7.14
C PHE A 515 3.88 6.71 -6.95
N GLY A 516 4.62 6.76 -5.85
CA GLY A 516 5.42 7.92 -5.45
C GLY A 516 4.61 9.03 -4.77
N ASN A 517 3.74 8.67 -3.82
CA ASN A 517 2.93 9.60 -3.06
C ASN A 517 3.80 10.65 -2.32
N PHE A 518 3.36 11.91 -2.28
CA PHE A 518 4.12 13.00 -1.66
C PHE A 518 4.05 13.02 -0.12
N GLN A 519 3.10 12.29 0.48
CA GLN A 519 2.93 12.22 1.93
C GLN A 519 4.10 11.47 2.55
N SER A 520 4.96 12.21 3.24
CA SER A 520 6.11 11.67 3.96
C SER A 520 5.80 11.46 5.45
N HIS A 521 6.57 10.61 6.12
CA HIS A 521 6.49 10.29 7.55
C HIS A 521 5.24 9.51 8.02
N SER A 522 4.04 9.93 7.63
CA SER A 522 2.77 9.27 7.90
C SER A 522 1.76 9.51 6.77
N TYR A 523 0.66 8.77 6.77
CA TYR A 523 -0.51 9.11 5.96
C TYR A 523 -1.40 10.07 6.75
N GLY A 524 -1.24 11.38 6.54
CA GLY A 524 -1.93 12.39 7.33
C GLY A 524 -3.24 12.88 6.72
N ILE A 525 -3.46 12.68 5.43
CA ILE A 525 -4.62 13.23 4.73
C ILE A 525 -5.70 12.16 4.60
N THR A 526 -6.81 12.33 5.33
CA THR A 526 -7.99 11.45 5.25
C THR A 526 -8.65 11.58 3.88
N GLY A 527 -8.99 10.46 3.23
CA GLY A 527 -9.36 10.46 1.80
C GLY A 527 -8.22 10.88 0.85
N GLY A 528 -7.00 11.03 1.38
CA GLY A 528 -5.84 11.60 0.69
C GLY A 528 -5.35 10.80 -0.49
N ASN A 529 -5.44 9.47 -0.48
CA ASN A 529 -5.05 8.66 -1.64
C ASN A 529 -5.97 8.88 -2.85
N ASN A 530 -7.28 8.99 -2.63
CA ASN A 530 -8.21 9.32 -3.71
C ASN A 530 -8.06 10.78 -4.16
N ALA A 531 -7.72 11.70 -3.25
CA ALA A 531 -7.37 13.06 -3.61
C ALA A 531 -6.01 13.14 -4.35
N GLU A 532 -5.03 12.30 -4.03
CA GLU A 532 -3.75 12.16 -4.76
C GLU A 532 -3.98 11.67 -6.19
N ASN A 533 -4.87 10.69 -6.37
CA ASN A 533 -5.28 10.19 -7.68
C ASN A 533 -5.84 11.31 -8.55
N GLN A 534 -6.75 12.10 -7.97
CA GLN A 534 -7.33 13.29 -8.58
C GLN A 534 -6.24 14.32 -8.93
N VAL A 535 -5.59 14.87 -7.92
CA VAL A 535 -4.67 15.99 -8.05
C VAL A 535 -3.53 15.70 -9.02
N TRP A 536 -2.78 14.62 -8.80
CA TRP A 536 -1.60 14.35 -9.64
C TRP A 536 -1.97 13.78 -11.01
N GLY A 537 -3.10 13.09 -11.12
CA GLY A 537 -3.63 12.69 -12.43
C GLY A 537 -3.92 13.92 -13.30
N ARG A 538 -4.61 14.92 -12.75
CA ARG A 538 -4.93 16.18 -13.45
C ARG A 538 -3.68 17.01 -13.76
N ILE A 539 -2.79 17.22 -12.78
CA ILE A 539 -1.55 18.00 -12.97
C ILE A 539 -0.66 17.37 -14.05
N SER A 540 -0.42 16.05 -13.96
CA SER A 540 0.46 15.35 -14.90
C SER A 540 -0.08 15.39 -16.32
N ALA A 541 -1.39 15.16 -16.49
CA ALA A 541 -2.03 15.21 -17.80
C ALA A 541 -1.91 16.59 -18.46
N ARG A 542 -2.20 17.67 -17.73
CA ARG A 542 -2.08 19.04 -18.26
C ARG A 542 -0.64 19.40 -18.62
N HIS A 543 0.31 19.06 -17.75
CA HIS A 543 1.71 19.38 -18.01
C HIS A 543 2.24 18.58 -19.21
N ALA A 544 1.96 17.27 -19.28
CA ALA A 544 2.36 16.44 -20.40
C ALA A 544 1.73 16.91 -21.71
N ALA A 545 0.43 17.24 -21.72
CA ALA A 545 -0.27 17.72 -22.91
C ALA A 545 0.25 19.05 -23.47
N GLY A 546 0.84 19.89 -22.61
CA GLY A 546 1.44 21.16 -23.00
C GLY A 546 2.77 21.04 -23.74
N LEU A 547 3.37 19.85 -23.81
CA LEU A 547 4.60 19.62 -24.54
C LEU A 547 4.35 19.49 -26.05
N GLU A 548 5.30 19.97 -26.84
CA GLU A 548 5.32 19.67 -28.28
C GLU A 548 5.59 18.17 -28.52
N PRO A 549 4.96 17.57 -29.54
CA PRO A 549 5.29 16.22 -29.98
C PRO A 549 6.79 16.10 -30.26
N TRP A 550 7.47 15.09 -29.69
CA TRP A 550 8.92 14.91 -29.93
C TRP A 550 9.24 14.56 -31.38
N ASP A 551 8.25 14.11 -32.14
CA ASP A 551 8.33 13.72 -33.54
C ASP A 551 7.79 14.81 -34.50
N ALA A 552 7.43 15.99 -33.99
CA ALA A 552 7.07 17.13 -34.82
C ALA A 552 8.27 17.57 -35.68
N LYS A 553 8.04 17.79 -36.98
CA LYS A 553 9.05 18.18 -37.97
C LYS A 553 9.22 19.69 -38.07
#